data_AF-A0A6A0A4A7-F1
#
_entry.id   AF-A0A6A0A4A7-F1
#
_cell.length_a   1.000
_cell.length_b   1.000
_cell.length_c   1.000
_cell.angle_alpha   90.00
_cell.angle_beta   90.00
_cell.angle_gamma   90.00
#
_symmetry.space_group_name_H-M   'P 1'
#
loop_
_entity.id
_entity.type
_entity.pdbx_description
1 polymer ?
#
loop_
_entity_poly.entity_id
_entity_poly.type
_entity_poly.pdbx_seq_one_letter_code
_entity_poly.pdbx_strand_id
1 'polypeptide(L)'
;MALCRLLPGGLEAKLTVDRAIRLVAPVGDLLDDIRTCKEAADAAPSTPMMSDPEAVLGASLAVTASRQLGLHYLKRYFLLVAYRCFLEQGGLQRKGFQDWMNTQRELGHLLHNLELVV
;
A
#
# COMPACT_ATOMS: atom_id res chain seq x y z
N MET A 1 3.19 7.02 -8.32
CA MET A 1 3.71 6.98 -6.93
C MET A 1 5.02 7.74 -6.85
N ALA A 2 5.16 8.63 -5.87
CA ALA A 2 6.41 9.39 -5.64
C ALA A 2 7.63 8.47 -5.43
N LEU A 3 7.43 7.29 -4.84
CA LEU A 3 8.45 6.25 -4.64
C LEU A 3 9.29 5.95 -5.90
N CYS A 4 8.63 5.75 -7.04
CA CYS A 4 9.31 5.37 -8.29
C CYS A 4 10.26 6.46 -8.81
N ARG A 5 10.07 7.71 -8.38
CA ARG A 5 10.92 8.85 -8.76
C ARG A 5 12.08 9.07 -7.79
N LEU A 6 11.95 8.61 -6.54
CA LEU A 6 12.98 8.78 -5.51
C LEU A 6 14.09 7.74 -5.60
N LEU A 7 13.80 6.57 -6.17
CA LEU A 7 14.75 5.47 -6.25
C LEU A 7 15.26 5.28 -7.69
N PRO A 8 16.57 5.17 -7.90
CA PRO A 8 17.12 4.69 -9.17
C PRO A 8 16.52 3.32 -9.52
N GLY A 9 15.97 3.18 -10.73
CA GLY A 9 15.28 1.96 -11.18
C GLY A 9 13.88 1.76 -10.57
N GLY A 10 13.32 2.77 -9.90
CA GLY A 10 12.07 2.63 -9.15
C GLY A 10 10.85 2.25 -9.99
N LEU A 11 10.83 2.57 -11.29
CA LEU A 11 9.75 2.17 -12.20
C LEU A 11 9.87 0.68 -12.56
N GLU A 12 11.07 0.23 -12.89
CA GLU A 12 11.40 -1.15 -13.23
C GLU A 12 11.15 -2.08 -12.05
N ALA A 13 11.55 -1.64 -10.85
CA ALA A 13 11.28 -2.34 -9.61
C ALA A 13 9.77 -2.50 -9.37
N LYS A 14 8.99 -1.41 -9.56
CA LYS A 14 7.52 -1.46 -9.47
C LYS A 14 6.93 -2.47 -10.44
N LEU A 15 7.29 -2.39 -11.73
CA LEU A 15 6.76 -3.29 -12.75
C LEU A 15 7.09 -4.75 -12.45
N THR A 16 8.28 -5.01 -11.88
CA THR A 16 8.69 -6.35 -11.47
C THR A 16 7.85 -6.86 -10.29
N VAL A 17 7.61 -6.01 -9.28
CA VAL A 17 6.75 -6.35 -8.14
C VAL A 17 5.31 -6.58 -8.59
N ASP A 18 4.76 -5.73 -9.45
CA ASP A 18 3.41 -5.91 -10.02
C ASP A 18 3.29 -7.27 -10.73
N ARG A 19 4.32 -7.65 -11.50
CA ARG A 19 4.35 -8.95 -12.17
C ARG A 19 4.40 -10.10 -11.15
N ALA A 20 5.25 -9.99 -10.13
CA ALA A 20 5.37 -11.01 -9.09
C ALA A 20 4.06 -11.22 -8.33
N ILE A 21 3.34 -10.14 -7.98
CA ILE A 21 2.01 -10.21 -7.35
C ILE A 21 1.02 -10.94 -8.26
N ARG A 22 0.96 -10.58 -9.54
CA ARG A 22 0.05 -11.24 -10.50
C ARG A 22 0.33 -12.73 -10.70
N LEU A 23 1.60 -13.16 -10.62
CA LEU A 23 1.97 -14.57 -10.73
C LEU A 23 1.43 -15.40 -9.56
N VAL A 24 1.21 -14.79 -8.39
CA VAL A 24 0.70 -15.46 -7.18
C VAL A 24 -0.73 -15.05 -6.83
N ALA A 25 -1.42 -14.35 -7.74
CA ALA A 25 -2.79 -13.88 -7.55
C ALA A 25 -3.80 -14.94 -7.08
N PRO A 26 -3.72 -16.24 -7.49
CA PRO A 26 -4.61 -17.27 -6.96
C PRO A 26 -4.51 -17.51 -5.44
N VAL A 27 -3.40 -17.14 -4.81
CA VAL A 27 -3.19 -17.20 -3.35
C VAL A 27 -3.60 -15.89 -2.68
N GLY A 28 -3.43 -14.77 -3.39
CA GLY A 28 -3.85 -13.44 -2.97
C GLY A 28 -3.26 -12.37 -3.89
N ASP A 29 -4.07 -11.39 -4.25
CA ASP A 29 -3.66 -10.26 -5.09
C ASP A 29 -3.66 -8.98 -4.28
N LEU A 30 -2.47 -8.59 -3.81
CA LEU A 30 -2.30 -7.37 -3.02
C LEU A 30 -2.75 -6.10 -3.76
N LEU A 31 -2.69 -6.07 -5.11
CA LEU A 31 -3.13 -4.91 -5.88
C LEU A 31 -4.66 -4.84 -5.91
N ASP A 32 -5.32 -5.99 -6.02
CA ASP A 32 -6.78 -6.08 -5.90
C ASP A 32 -7.24 -5.74 -4.49
N ASP A 33 -6.59 -6.28 -3.46
CA ASP A 33 -6.89 -5.99 -2.05
C ASP A 33 -6.84 -4.48 -1.75
N ILE A 34 -5.81 -3.78 -2.27
CA ILE A 34 -5.70 -2.31 -2.15
C ILE A 34 -6.89 -1.62 -2.84
N ARG A 35 -7.26 -2.08 -4.03
CA ARG A 35 -8.38 -1.53 -4.81
C ARG A 35 -9.71 -1.74 -4.07
N THR A 36 -10.00 -2.96 -3.62
CA THR A 36 -11.22 -3.28 -2.87
C THR A 36 -11.30 -2.48 -1.56
N CYS A 37 -10.20 -2.36 -0.82
CA CYS A 37 -10.18 -1.53 0.39
C CYS A 37 -10.43 -0.06 0.08
N LYS A 38 -9.91 0.45 -1.05
CA LYS A 38 -10.17 1.82 -1.50
C LYS A 38 -11.64 2.02 -1.85
N GLU A 39 -12.21 1.14 -2.66
CA GLU A 39 -13.63 1.21 -3.03
C GLU A 39 -14.54 1.17 -1.80
N ALA A 40 -14.26 0.30 -0.83
CA ALA A 40 -15.01 0.23 0.42
C ALA A 40 -14.78 1.46 1.33
N ALA A 41 -13.61 2.08 1.29
CA ALA A 41 -13.30 3.30 2.05
C ALA A 41 -13.88 4.57 1.41
N ASP A 42 -14.16 4.55 0.11
CA ASP A 42 -14.75 5.64 -0.65
C ASP A 42 -16.28 5.49 -0.77
N ALA A 43 -16.82 4.31 -0.47
CA ALA A 43 -18.25 4.08 -0.42
C ALA A 43 -18.89 5.02 0.60
N ALA A 44 -19.73 5.94 0.11
CA ALA A 44 -20.53 6.77 0.99
C ALA A 44 -21.40 5.85 1.87
N PRO A 45 -21.55 6.16 3.17
CA PRO A 45 -22.55 5.48 3.98
C PRO A 45 -23.89 5.72 3.30
N SER A 46 -24.43 4.68 2.67
CA SER A 46 -25.69 4.76 1.95
C SER A 46 -26.78 4.86 3.00
N THR A 47 -27.12 6.07 3.43
CA THR A 47 -28.23 6.32 4.34
C THR A 47 -29.51 6.52 3.54
N PRO A 48 -30.43 5.53 3.49
CA PRO A 48 -31.83 5.89 3.31
C PRO A 48 -32.23 6.79 4.49
N MET A 49 -33.04 7.82 4.23
CA MET A 49 -33.38 8.91 5.16
C MET A 49 -34.23 8.49 6.39
N MET A 50 -34.16 7.23 6.82
CA MET A 50 -34.84 6.64 7.98
C MET A 50 -34.00 5.52 8.63
N SER A 51 -32.68 5.64 8.70
CA SER A 51 -31.79 4.56 9.16
C SER A 51 -31.55 4.54 10.68
N ASP A 52 -31.60 3.35 11.26
CA ASP A 52 -31.21 3.03 12.64
C ASP A 52 -29.80 3.60 13.00
N PRO A 53 -29.64 4.36 14.09
CA PRO A 53 -28.35 4.87 14.55
C PRO A 53 -27.24 3.81 14.65
N GLU A 54 -27.56 2.57 15.03
CA GLU A 54 -26.57 1.48 15.10
C GLU A 54 -26.06 1.08 13.72
N ALA A 55 -26.93 1.05 12.71
CA ALA A 55 -26.56 0.75 11.34
C ALA A 55 -25.64 1.83 10.74
N VAL A 56 -25.89 3.10 11.06
CA VAL A 56 -25.04 4.23 10.63
C VAL A 56 -23.65 4.14 11.26
N LEU A 57 -23.57 3.84 12.56
CA LEU A 57 -22.31 3.66 13.25
C LEU A 57 -21.52 2.47 12.68
N GLY A 58 -22.18 1.33 12.46
CA GLY A 58 -21.57 0.15 11.85
C GLY A 58 -20.98 0.43 10.45
N ALA A 59 -21.72 1.16 9.60
CA ALA A 59 -21.24 1.55 8.28
C ALA A 59 -20.01 2.48 8.36
N SER A 60 -20.01 3.46 9.26
CA SER A 60 -18.87 4.37 9.48
C SER A 60 -17.61 3.64 9.97
N LEU A 61 -17.78 2.68 10.88
CA LEU A 61 -16.69 1.83 11.35
C LEU A 61 -16.13 0.95 10.23
N ALA A 62 -16.99 0.37 9.38
CA ALA A 62 -16.57 -0.43 8.24
C ALA A 62 -15.76 0.37 7.21
N VAL A 63 -16.17 1.60 6.91
CA VAL A 63 -15.42 2.53 6.04
C VAL A 63 -14.05 2.83 6.64
N THR A 64 -14.00 3.14 7.95
CA THR A 64 -12.75 3.44 8.65
C THR A 64 -11.81 2.24 8.68
N ALA A 65 -12.33 1.04 8.96
CA ALA A 65 -11.58 -0.20 8.98
C ALA A 65 -11.01 -0.54 7.60
N SER A 66 -11.82 -0.38 6.54
CA SER A 66 -11.39 -0.58 5.15
C SER A 66 -10.25 0.37 4.77
N ARG A 67 -10.34 1.64 5.19
CA ARG A 67 -9.27 2.62 4.97
C ARG A 67 -7.97 2.23 5.67
N GLN A 68 -8.04 1.82 6.94
CA GLN A 68 -6.86 1.37 7.69
C GLN A 68 -6.23 0.12 7.06
N LEU A 69 -7.04 -0.85 6.69
CA LEU A 69 -6.57 -2.08 6.03
C LEU A 69 -5.92 -1.77 4.68
N GLY A 70 -6.55 -0.92 3.87
CA GLY A 70 -5.98 -0.45 2.59
C GLY A 70 -4.63 0.24 2.77
N LEU A 71 -4.46 1.05 3.82
CA LEU A 71 -3.16 1.66 4.16
C LEU A 71 -2.09 0.61 4.54
N HIS A 72 -2.47 -0.45 5.26
CA HIS A 72 -1.54 -1.54 5.56
C HIS A 72 -1.09 -2.29 4.31
N TYR A 73 -2.01 -2.59 3.39
CA TYR A 73 -1.67 -3.20 2.11
C TYR A 73 -0.80 -2.28 1.24
N LEU A 74 -1.09 -0.98 1.22
CA LEU A 74 -0.28 0.00 0.49
C LEU A 74 1.14 0.12 1.05
N LYS A 75 1.30 0.10 2.39
CA LYS A 75 2.61 0.05 3.06
C LYS A 75 3.39 -1.21 2.70
N ARG A 76 2.72 -2.37 2.68
CA ARG A 76 3.33 -3.64 2.27
C ARG A 76 3.81 -3.56 0.82
N TYR A 77 2.98 -3.05 -0.08
CA TYR A 77 3.34 -2.87 -1.49
C TYR A 77 4.52 -1.91 -1.68
N PHE A 78 4.52 -0.77 -0.97
CA PHE A 78 5.64 0.18 -0.96
C PHE A 78 6.95 -0.52 -0.57
N LEU A 79 6.93 -1.31 0.51
CA LEU A 79 8.12 -2.02 1.00
C LEU A 79 8.62 -3.06 0.01
N LEU A 80 7.74 -3.76 -0.72
CA LEU A 80 8.14 -4.70 -1.77
C LEU A 80 8.88 -4.00 -2.91
N VAL A 81 8.37 -2.85 -3.37
CA VAL A 81 9.02 -2.06 -4.41
C VAL A 81 10.37 -1.53 -3.92
N ALA A 82 10.44 -0.97 -2.72
CA ALA A 82 11.69 -0.51 -2.13
C ALA A 82 12.71 -1.65 -1.94
N TYR A 83 12.26 -2.84 -1.51
CA TYR A 83 13.10 -4.02 -1.37
C TYR A 83 13.66 -4.48 -2.71
N ARG A 84 12.86 -4.43 -3.78
CA ARG A 84 13.35 -4.74 -5.13
C ARG A 84 14.46 -3.78 -5.57
N CYS A 85 14.30 -2.48 -5.35
CA CYS A 85 15.38 -1.50 -5.62
C CYS A 85 16.63 -1.79 -4.79
N PHE A 86 16.46 -2.14 -3.51
CA PHE A 86 17.57 -2.53 -2.64
C PHE A 86 18.37 -3.70 -3.22
N LEU A 87 17.70 -4.75 -3.71
CA LEU A 87 18.36 -5.90 -4.32
C LEU A 87 19.15 -5.51 -5.58
N GLU A 88 18.58 -4.68 -6.45
CA GLU A 88 19.23 -4.22 -7.68
C GLU A 88 20.48 -3.35 -7.43
N GLN A 89 20.55 -2.70 -6.27
CA GLN A 89 21.70 -1.88 -5.85
C GLN A 89 22.77 -2.66 -5.07
N GLY A 90 22.82 -3.99 -5.24
CA GLY A 90 23.74 -4.86 -4.51
C GLY A 90 23.36 -5.02 -3.04
N GLY A 91 22.06 -5.05 -2.73
CA GLY A 91 21.56 -5.18 -1.37
C GLY A 91 22.01 -6.46 -0.66
N LEU A 92 22.26 -7.54 -1.41
CA LEU A 92 22.74 -8.81 -0.87
C LEU A 92 24.15 -8.73 -0.25
N GLN A 93 24.93 -7.71 -0.63
CA GLN A 93 26.27 -7.45 -0.09
C GLN A 93 26.29 -6.39 1.03
N ARG A 94 25.12 -5.84 1.41
CA ARG A 94 24.99 -4.79 2.44
C ARG A 94 24.62 -5.37 3.81
N LYS A 95 24.69 -4.53 4.86
CA LYS A 95 24.33 -4.89 6.25
C LYS A 95 22.85 -5.28 6.44
N GLY A 96 21.98 -4.94 5.50
CA GLY A 96 20.58 -5.37 5.48
C GLY A 96 19.64 -4.33 4.88
N PHE A 97 18.40 -4.76 4.62
CA PHE A 97 17.37 -3.87 4.05
C PHE A 97 16.95 -2.76 5.02
N GLN A 98 16.81 -3.08 6.31
CA GLN A 98 16.44 -2.10 7.33
C GLN A 98 17.48 -0.99 7.47
N ASP A 99 18.77 -1.35 7.51
CA ASP A 99 19.86 -0.37 7.54
C ASP A 99 19.86 0.52 6.31
N TRP A 100 19.65 -0.06 5.13
CA TRP A 100 19.52 0.71 3.90
C TRP A 100 18.32 1.67 3.94
N MET A 101 17.15 1.21 4.37
CA MET A 101 15.96 2.07 4.53
C MET A 101 16.23 3.24 5.47
N ASN A 102 16.95 3.02 6.57
CA ASN A 102 17.31 4.07 7.52
C ASN A 102 18.25 5.14 6.92
N THR A 103 19.02 4.81 5.88
CA THR A 103 19.82 5.80 5.14
C THR A 103 18.98 6.67 4.20
N GLN A 104 17.76 6.25 3.85
CA GLN A 104 16.90 6.89 2.86
C GLN A 104 15.77 7.67 3.57
N ARG A 105 16.09 8.83 4.15
CA ARG A 105 15.13 9.64 4.96
C ARG A 105 13.82 9.94 4.23
N GLU A 106 13.90 10.26 2.94
CA GLU A 106 12.73 10.58 2.11
C GLU A 106 11.78 9.39 1.94
N LEU A 107 12.32 8.15 1.88
CA LEU A 107 11.49 6.95 1.83
C LEU A 107 10.76 6.72 3.14
N GLY A 108 11.43 6.94 4.27
CA GLY A 108 10.81 6.87 5.60
C GLY A 108 9.67 7.87 5.73
N HIS A 109 9.89 9.11 5.26
CA HIS A 109 8.86 10.14 5.24
C HIS A 109 7.67 9.77 4.36
N LEU A 110 7.90 9.29 3.13
CA LEU A 110 6.82 8.84 2.26
C LEU A 110 6.03 7.67 2.85
N LEU A 111 6.71 6.67 3.42
CA LEU A 111 6.08 5.49 4.00
C LEU A 111 5.16 5.86 5.18
N HIS A 112 5.56 6.85 5.98
CA HIS A 112 4.77 7.34 7.11
C HIS A 112 3.53 8.14 6.64
N ASN A 113 3.69 8.95 5.59
CA ASN A 113 2.64 9.80 5.04
C ASN A 113 1.94 9.17 3.82
N LEU A 114 1.94 7.84 3.72
CA LEU A 114 1.15 7.16 2.70
C LEU A 114 -0.33 7.40 2.95
N GLU A 115 -1.00 7.84 1.91
CA GLU A 115 -2.45 8.00 1.90
C GLU A 115 -3.04 7.10 0.82
N LEU A 116 -4.24 6.57 1.11
CA LEU A 116 -5.06 5.90 0.12
C LEU A 116 -5.75 6.99 -0.72
N VAL A 117 -4.98 7.60 -1.64
CA VAL A 117 -5.43 8.77 -2.41
C VAL A 117 -6.37 8.35 -3.55
N VAL A 118 -7.41 9.17 -3.74
CA VAL A 118 -8.42 9.13 -4.81
C VAL A 118 -7.78 9.25 -6.18
#